data_AF-A0A7C6THX5-F1
#
_entry.id   AF-A0A7C6THX5-F1
#
_cell.length_a   1.000
_cell.length_b   1.000
_cell.length_c   1.000
_cell.angle_alpha   90.00
_cell.angle_beta   90.00
_cell.angle_gamma   90.00
#
_symmetry.space_group_name_H-M   'P 1'
#
loop_
_entity.id
_entity.type
_entity.pdbx_description
1 polymer ?
#
loop_
_entity_poly.entity_id
_entity_poly.type
_entity_poly.pdbx_seq_one_letter_code
_entity_poly.pdbx_strand_id
1 'polypeptide(L)'
;MNTYRATYRATPRVVCLTLLVLALLSASAPAPPAVRAAEPLTFQGHLRYTEIGPGASGDGIGTAFLIGGIGAPVAAARLMTGLQTVLSLPGVADNPSMQSISQLLNSGVPIDLASVIPGSAHYTANVMFTIEEGDDGALHLKEGTLHWMGANELELSYEGGSITDKFGGSGSYTLDPSKDQIDLVFDRSADPMTLELTVSISHPAPTSGASEWNALGGAVTIRLESHNGHQRMSGQAMGQPIPPTESTAIYEHGIYYTRKGTLADLRGSETWRNLLDAQVFVEWELVDACSAWLETPAQNDEFTYKDDAAGTLEVEAQASVSPKAWGDDLEWTFPELDGSALTADPEDRRGPEVTFTYKGLPKDNAAFGRNRVSAAFRELADRCEQPPERTVTFFWDLDAENNPDGSVPNWFYYWKQTCAAQGHGDSIRYDPNCTKAWGYFDGYDYPSKANVIYLCPWGEGPFKSTNDYTGKVVEGIDHYSSTVLHEWTHLENYHDWWPKGYDRSKDADRDLVPDDREAAYGMNPTMKDTYGLGFRDCEVPAYLQEHTWINGTCNHEDWSDPGKQSGGS
;
A
#
# COMPACT_ATOMS: atom_id res chain seq x y z
N MET A 1 18.55 -64.02 66.65
CA MET A 1 19.85 -64.46 67.21
C MET A 1 20.90 -64.37 66.11
N ASN A 2 22.09 -63.88 66.47
CA ASN A 2 23.32 -63.74 65.68
C ASN A 2 23.47 -62.52 64.75
N THR A 3 24.03 -61.51 65.42
CA THR A 3 24.82 -60.37 64.96
C THR A 3 25.98 -60.72 64.02
N TYR A 4 26.25 -59.86 63.04
CA TYR A 4 27.61 -59.51 62.60
C TYR A 4 27.72 -58.02 62.31
N ARG A 5 28.57 -57.33 63.09
CA ARG A 5 29.03 -55.95 62.87
C ARG A 5 30.28 -56.01 61.99
N ALA A 6 30.36 -55.14 60.98
CA ALA A 6 31.62 -54.76 60.34
C ALA A 6 31.71 -53.23 60.29
N THR A 7 32.68 -52.70 61.02
CA THR A 7 33.11 -51.29 61.03
C THR A 7 34.09 -51.03 59.88
N TYR A 8 33.82 -50.03 59.04
CA TYR A 8 34.82 -49.43 58.16
C TYR A 8 35.07 -47.97 58.58
N ARG A 9 36.33 -47.69 58.94
CA ARG A 9 36.88 -46.34 59.10
C ARG A 9 37.28 -45.82 57.73
N ALA A 10 36.74 -44.67 57.32
CA ALA A 10 37.23 -43.91 56.17
C ALA A 10 38.08 -42.73 56.65
N THR A 11 39.26 -42.61 56.03
CA THR A 11 40.34 -41.63 56.25
C THR A 11 40.04 -40.22 55.70
N PRO A 12 40.67 -39.16 56.23
CA PRO A 12 40.36 -37.75 55.92
C PRO A 12 41.16 -37.24 54.72
N ARG A 13 40.91 -37.76 53.51
CA ARG A 13 41.52 -37.25 52.26
C ARG A 13 40.53 -36.64 51.27
N VAL A 14 39.22 -36.73 51.55
CA VAL A 14 38.18 -36.20 50.64
C VAL A 14 37.90 -34.71 50.86
N VAL A 15 38.15 -34.17 52.05
CA VAL A 15 37.74 -32.78 52.38
C VAL A 15 38.60 -31.71 51.68
N CYS A 16 39.87 -31.97 51.39
CA CYS A 16 40.72 -30.98 50.70
C CYS A 16 40.45 -30.89 49.18
N LEU A 17 39.97 -31.97 48.53
CA LEU A 17 39.68 -31.92 47.10
C LEU A 17 38.39 -31.16 46.80
N THR A 18 37.41 -31.22 47.71
CA THR A 18 36.12 -30.53 47.54
C THR A 18 36.23 -29.02 47.71
N LEU A 19 37.15 -28.52 48.56
CA LEU A 19 37.37 -27.09 48.75
C LEU A 19 38.15 -26.44 47.58
N LEU A 20 39.05 -27.17 46.92
CA LEU A 20 39.75 -26.66 45.74
C LEU A 20 38.84 -26.59 44.50
N VAL A 21 37.91 -27.54 44.35
CA VAL A 21 36.92 -27.54 43.27
C VAL A 21 35.88 -26.44 43.44
N LEU A 22 35.45 -26.12 44.68
CA LEU A 22 34.57 -24.97 44.91
C LEU A 22 35.27 -23.62 44.62
N ALA A 23 36.56 -23.48 44.93
CA ALA A 23 37.31 -22.26 44.66
C ALA A 23 37.60 -22.05 43.15
N LEU A 24 37.76 -23.13 42.38
CA LEU A 24 37.93 -23.08 40.92
C LEU A 24 36.61 -22.88 40.17
N LEU A 25 35.48 -23.36 40.71
CA LEU A 25 34.16 -23.12 40.11
C LEU A 25 33.63 -21.69 40.35
N SER A 26 34.09 -20.98 41.39
CA SER A 26 33.77 -19.55 41.59
C SER A 26 34.55 -18.60 40.67
N ALA A 27 35.56 -19.07 39.94
CA ALA A 27 36.38 -18.25 39.04
C ALA A 27 35.95 -18.30 37.56
N SER A 28 34.84 -19.00 37.24
CA SER A 28 34.31 -19.15 35.88
C SER A 28 32.85 -18.71 35.74
N ALA A 29 32.35 -17.87 36.67
CA ALA A 29 31.15 -17.10 36.36
C ALA A 29 31.48 -16.22 35.14
N PRO A 30 30.73 -16.35 34.02
CA PRO A 30 30.91 -15.42 32.91
C PRO A 30 30.79 -14.02 33.48
N ALA A 31 31.77 -13.16 33.18
CA ALA A 31 31.65 -11.75 33.52
C ALA A 31 30.25 -11.31 33.08
N PRO A 32 29.46 -10.63 33.94
CA PRO A 32 28.17 -10.13 33.52
C PRO A 32 28.40 -9.40 32.19
N PRO A 33 27.59 -9.69 31.15
CA PRO A 33 27.77 -9.08 29.84
C PRO A 33 27.97 -7.59 30.08
N ALA A 34 29.04 -7.03 29.49
CA ALA A 34 29.34 -5.61 29.62
C ALA A 34 28.02 -4.88 29.42
N VAL A 35 27.58 -4.13 30.44
CA VAL A 35 26.34 -3.36 30.39
C VAL A 35 26.48 -2.48 29.17
N ARG A 36 25.87 -2.89 28.05
CA ARG A 36 25.75 -2.04 26.87
C ARG A 36 25.05 -0.81 27.43
N ALA A 37 25.70 0.35 27.30
CA ALA A 37 25.02 1.61 27.51
C ALA A 37 23.71 1.48 26.72
N ALA A 38 22.58 1.55 27.42
CA ALA A 38 21.29 1.49 26.76
C ALA A 38 21.31 2.60 25.71
N GLU A 39 20.97 2.25 24.48
CA GLU A 39 20.79 3.28 23.45
C GLU A 39 19.74 4.27 23.97
N PRO A 40 19.94 5.59 23.79
CA PRO A 40 18.98 6.59 24.23
C PRO A 40 17.59 6.26 23.69
N LEU A 41 16.56 6.41 24.51
CA LEU A 41 15.19 6.22 24.07
C LEU A 41 14.86 7.27 23.00
N THR A 42 14.35 6.83 21.85
CA THR A 42 13.95 7.72 20.76
C THR A 42 12.48 7.53 20.44
N PHE A 43 11.81 8.61 20.05
CA PHE A 43 10.46 8.55 19.49
C PHE A 43 10.44 9.28 18.16
N GLN A 44 9.66 8.74 17.25
CA GLN A 44 9.27 9.35 16.01
C GLN A 44 7.92 10.03 16.20
N GLY A 45 7.79 11.26 15.71
CA GLY A 45 6.59 12.06 15.88
C GLY A 45 6.10 12.67 14.58
N HIS A 46 4.78 12.75 14.48
CA HIS A 46 4.09 13.58 13.50
C HIS A 46 3.15 14.53 14.23
N LEU A 47 3.12 15.78 13.77
CA LEU A 47 2.17 16.79 14.24
C LEU A 47 1.62 17.57 13.05
N ARG A 48 0.30 17.57 12.90
CA ARG A 48 -0.43 18.43 11.96
C ARG A 48 -1.06 19.57 12.73
N TYR A 49 -0.74 20.79 12.35
CA TYR A 49 -1.24 22.02 12.94
C TYR A 49 -2.00 22.81 11.88
N THR A 50 -3.27 23.11 12.12
CA THR A 50 -4.11 23.87 11.20
C THR A 50 -4.77 25.03 11.93
N GLU A 51 -4.68 26.23 11.36
CA GLU A 51 -5.42 27.41 11.81
C GLU A 51 -6.43 27.83 10.75
N ILE A 52 -7.66 28.12 11.16
CA ILE A 52 -8.73 28.60 10.28
C ILE A 52 -9.37 29.83 10.92
N GLY A 53 -9.47 30.92 10.17
CA GLY A 53 -10.06 32.17 10.61
C GLY A 53 -9.10 33.34 10.52
N PRO A 54 -9.54 34.57 10.84
CA PRO A 54 -8.78 35.80 10.57
C PRO A 54 -7.35 35.82 11.12
N GLY A 55 -7.10 35.12 12.23
CA GLY A 55 -5.77 34.99 12.86
C GLY A 55 -4.79 34.04 12.19
N ALA A 56 -5.22 33.24 11.21
CA ALA A 56 -4.37 32.24 10.56
C ALA A 56 -3.31 32.84 9.63
N SER A 57 -3.42 34.13 9.26
CA SER A 57 -2.48 34.83 8.40
C SER A 57 -1.96 36.09 9.09
N GLY A 58 -0.64 36.31 8.99
CA GLY A 58 -0.01 37.55 9.45
C GLY A 58 -0.04 38.68 8.41
N ASP A 59 -0.36 38.37 7.15
CA ASP A 59 -0.29 39.31 6.03
C ASP A 59 -1.67 39.88 5.64
N GLY A 60 -1.66 41.16 5.24
CA GLY A 60 -2.84 41.90 4.76
C GLY A 60 -3.23 43.07 5.64
N ILE A 61 -3.70 44.15 5.01
CA ILE A 61 -4.12 45.37 5.71
C ILE A 61 -5.39 45.06 6.51
N GLY A 62 -6.37 44.40 5.90
CA GLY A 62 -7.64 44.08 6.57
C GLY A 62 -7.47 43.06 7.67
N THR A 63 -6.61 42.06 7.44
CA THR A 63 -6.20 41.08 8.44
C THR A 63 -5.56 41.78 9.63
N ALA A 64 -4.58 42.67 9.42
CA ALA A 64 -4.00 43.47 10.50
C ALA A 64 -5.02 44.31 11.28
N PHE A 65 -6.08 44.82 10.62
CA PHE A 65 -7.16 45.55 11.28
C PHE A 65 -8.03 44.65 12.18
N LEU A 66 -8.30 43.40 11.76
CA LEU A 66 -9.21 42.49 12.46
C LEU A 66 -8.57 41.86 13.70
N ILE A 67 -7.32 41.42 13.60
CA ILE A 67 -6.65 40.68 14.67
C ILE A 67 -5.87 41.56 15.65
N GLY A 68 -5.68 42.86 15.36
CA GLY A 68 -4.94 43.78 16.23
C GLY A 68 -3.51 43.31 16.57
N GLY A 69 -2.97 42.35 15.80
CA GLY A 69 -1.85 41.50 16.18
C GLY A 69 -0.47 42.10 15.89
N ILE A 70 0.57 41.44 16.42
CA ILE A 70 1.95 41.89 16.64
C ILE A 70 2.74 42.29 15.35
N GLY A 71 2.23 42.00 14.15
CA GLY A 71 2.75 42.53 12.87
C GLY A 71 2.21 43.91 12.48
N ALA A 72 1.11 44.34 13.10
CA ALA A 72 0.47 45.63 12.91
C ALA A 72 1.22 46.86 13.48
N PRO A 73 2.29 46.83 14.29
CA PRO A 73 2.93 48.07 14.74
C PRO A 73 3.41 48.90 13.56
N VAL A 74 3.87 48.26 12.48
CA VAL A 74 4.38 49.00 11.33
C VAL A 74 3.21 49.51 10.47
N ALA A 75 2.30 48.63 10.06
CA ALA A 75 1.15 49.04 9.25
C ALA A 75 0.19 49.92 10.05
N ALA A 76 -0.33 49.47 11.20
CA ALA A 76 -1.26 50.25 12.02
C ALA A 76 -0.63 51.48 12.68
N ALA A 77 0.62 51.47 13.20
CA ALA A 77 1.20 52.72 13.69
C ALA A 77 1.52 53.70 12.56
N ARG A 78 1.92 53.23 11.35
CA ARG A 78 2.11 54.12 10.19
C ARG A 78 0.79 54.61 9.59
N LEU A 79 -0.23 53.77 9.60
CA LEU A 79 -1.60 54.11 9.20
C LEU A 79 -2.20 55.11 10.18
N MET A 80 -1.95 54.94 11.49
CA MET A 80 -2.26 55.92 12.53
C MET A 80 -1.44 57.21 12.39
N THR A 81 -0.16 57.14 11.98
CA THR A 81 0.66 58.34 11.73
C THR A 81 0.19 59.10 10.47
N GLY A 82 -0.17 58.38 9.41
CA GLY A 82 -0.78 58.92 8.20
C GLY A 82 -2.18 59.51 8.45
N LEU A 83 -3.03 58.79 9.19
CA LEU A 83 -4.33 59.27 9.66
C LEU A 83 -4.19 60.47 10.58
N GLN A 84 -3.28 60.49 11.54
CA GLN A 84 -3.04 61.67 12.39
C GLN A 84 -2.61 62.89 11.57
N THR A 85 -1.82 62.69 10.52
CA THR A 85 -1.41 63.77 9.61
C THR A 85 -2.60 64.28 8.79
N VAL A 86 -3.45 63.39 8.28
CA VAL A 86 -4.65 63.74 7.50
C VAL A 86 -5.76 64.35 8.38
N LEU A 87 -5.97 63.81 9.59
CA LEU A 87 -6.96 64.28 10.58
C LEU A 87 -6.52 65.59 11.26
N SER A 88 -5.26 66.01 11.11
CA SER A 88 -4.77 67.32 11.58
C SER A 88 -5.08 68.48 10.62
N LEU A 89 -5.67 68.22 9.44
CA LEU A 89 -6.07 69.24 8.48
C LEU A 89 -7.39 69.93 8.93
N PRO A 90 -7.45 71.26 9.02
CA PRO A 90 -8.67 71.97 9.42
C PRO A 90 -9.77 71.78 8.37
N GLY A 91 -10.91 71.20 8.76
CA GLY A 91 -12.10 71.08 7.91
C GLY A 91 -12.66 69.67 7.70
N VAL A 92 -12.01 68.63 8.23
CA VAL A 92 -12.53 67.25 8.20
C VAL A 92 -13.33 66.99 9.48
N ALA A 93 -14.58 67.44 9.51
CA ALA A 93 -15.52 67.21 10.60
C ALA A 93 -16.63 66.27 10.14
N ASP A 94 -16.48 64.99 10.48
CA ASP A 94 -17.48 64.14 11.14
C ASP A 94 -16.83 62.76 11.43
N ASN A 95 -16.33 62.62 12.66
CA ASN A 95 -15.54 61.50 13.17
C ASN A 95 -16.46 60.40 13.74
N PRO A 96 -16.46 59.15 13.22
CA PRO A 96 -16.58 58.02 14.13
C PRO A 96 -15.31 58.00 14.98
N SER A 97 -15.43 58.33 16.27
CA SER A 97 -14.30 58.27 17.19
C SER A 97 -13.74 56.82 17.25
N MET A 98 -12.44 56.67 17.48
CA MET A 98 -11.86 55.35 17.77
C MET A 98 -12.52 54.68 18.98
N GLN A 99 -13.10 55.48 19.88
CA GLN A 99 -13.91 55.00 21.00
C GLN A 99 -15.22 54.33 20.54
N SER A 100 -15.85 54.77 19.45
CA SER A 100 -17.03 54.13 18.85
C SER A 100 -16.68 52.83 18.10
N ILE A 101 -15.53 52.76 17.41
CA ILE A 101 -15.06 51.53 16.77
C ILE A 101 -14.64 50.51 17.85
N SER A 102 -13.91 50.96 18.87
CA SER A 102 -13.54 50.14 20.03
C SER A 102 -14.75 49.73 20.87
N GLN A 103 -15.78 50.57 21.03
CA GLN A 103 -17.04 50.20 21.69
C GLN A 103 -17.86 49.22 20.86
N LEU A 104 -17.86 49.30 19.54
CA LEU A 104 -18.50 48.30 18.67
C LEU A 104 -17.83 46.92 18.82
N LEU A 105 -16.49 46.89 18.88
CA LEU A 105 -15.71 45.68 19.08
C LEU A 105 -15.81 45.12 20.52
N ASN A 106 -15.97 45.97 21.53
CA ASN A 106 -16.00 45.59 22.96
C ASN A 106 -17.41 45.42 23.57
N SER A 107 -18.49 45.81 22.88
CA SER A 107 -19.86 45.78 23.45
C SER A 107 -20.71 44.58 23.04
N GLY A 108 -20.20 43.68 22.19
CA GLY A 108 -20.89 42.46 21.80
C GLY A 108 -20.48 41.28 22.67
N VAL A 109 -21.49 40.51 23.11
CA VAL A 109 -21.43 39.04 23.30
C VAL A 109 -20.41 38.42 22.34
N PRO A 110 -19.65 37.35 22.65
CA PRO A 110 -18.73 36.70 21.71
C PRO A 110 -19.44 36.44 20.37
N ILE A 111 -19.25 37.35 19.42
CA ILE A 111 -19.74 37.25 18.05
C ILE A 111 -18.69 36.40 17.38
N ASP A 112 -19.15 35.31 16.77
CA ASP A 112 -18.31 34.52 15.89
C ASP A 112 -17.96 35.35 14.64
N LEU A 113 -16.88 36.15 14.72
CA LEU A 113 -16.47 37.07 13.66
C LEU A 113 -16.18 36.31 12.36
N ALA A 114 -15.73 35.06 12.46
CA ALA A 114 -15.54 34.16 11.32
C ALA A 114 -16.84 33.91 10.52
N SER A 115 -18.02 34.01 11.13
CA SER A 115 -19.31 33.83 10.45
C SER A 115 -19.85 35.11 9.79
N VAL A 116 -19.32 36.28 10.16
CA VAL A 116 -19.86 37.60 9.76
C VAL A 116 -18.94 38.30 8.76
N ILE A 117 -17.64 38.02 8.80
CA ILE A 117 -16.67 38.66 7.93
C ILE A 117 -16.52 37.85 6.64
N PRO A 118 -16.68 38.46 5.45
CA PRO A 118 -16.42 37.83 4.16
C PRO A 118 -14.91 37.69 3.92
N GLY A 119 -14.27 36.85 4.72
CA GLY A 119 -12.85 36.52 4.61
C GLY A 119 -12.55 35.11 5.09
N SER A 120 -11.62 34.46 4.42
CA SER A 120 -11.08 33.16 4.79
C SER A 120 -9.57 33.28 4.90
N ALA A 121 -9.03 32.91 6.05
CA ALA A 121 -7.60 32.68 6.18
C ALA A 121 -7.39 31.28 6.73
N HIS A 122 -6.40 30.59 6.17
CA HIS A 122 -6.03 29.24 6.57
C HIS A 122 -4.51 29.13 6.60
N TYR A 123 -4.02 28.38 7.57
CA TYR A 123 -2.64 27.97 7.67
C TYR A 123 -2.61 26.50 8.05
N THR A 124 -1.74 25.71 7.43
CA THR A 124 -1.54 24.29 7.75
C THR A 124 -0.06 23.99 7.73
N ALA A 125 0.42 23.31 8.77
CA ALA A 125 1.77 22.78 8.88
C ALA A 125 1.72 21.29 9.23
N ASN A 126 2.56 20.51 8.55
CA ASN A 126 2.83 19.12 8.88
C ASN A 126 4.28 19.03 9.33
N VAL A 127 4.48 18.55 10.56
CA VAL A 127 5.76 18.48 11.24
C VAL A 127 6.11 17.01 11.44
N MET A 128 7.25 16.58 10.93
CA MET A 128 7.83 15.26 11.15
C MET A 128 9.11 15.43 11.97
N PHE A 129 9.27 14.68 13.07
CA PHE A 129 10.39 14.91 13.98
C PHE A 129 10.84 13.64 14.69
N THR A 130 12.09 13.64 15.13
CA THR A 130 12.65 12.68 16.10
C THR A 130 12.89 13.41 17.41
N ILE A 131 12.48 12.81 18.52
CA ILE A 131 12.92 13.19 19.86
C ILE A 131 13.81 12.10 20.47
N GLU A 132 14.80 12.50 21.25
CA GLU A 132 15.78 11.59 21.88
C GLU A 132 15.94 11.94 23.36
N GLU A 133 16.05 10.93 24.23
CA GLU A 133 16.24 11.08 25.67
C GLU A 133 17.57 11.78 25.99
N GLY A 134 17.47 12.92 26.66
CA GLY A 134 18.60 13.69 27.17
C GLY A 134 19.07 13.22 28.55
N ASP A 135 20.14 13.84 29.04
CA ASP A 135 20.72 13.55 30.36
C ASP A 135 19.77 13.87 31.54
N ASP A 136 18.75 14.68 31.31
CA ASP A 136 17.72 15.05 32.29
C ASP A 136 16.52 14.09 32.31
N GLY A 137 16.51 13.09 31.42
CA GLY A 137 15.44 12.10 31.28
C GLY A 137 14.20 12.60 30.52
N ALA A 138 14.21 13.83 30.00
CA ALA A 138 13.23 14.29 29.03
C ALA A 138 13.66 13.89 27.62
N LEU A 139 12.70 13.75 26.70
CA LEU A 139 13.01 13.57 25.29
C LEU A 139 12.93 14.91 24.59
N HIS A 140 14.01 15.28 23.92
CA HIS A 140 14.14 16.57 23.24
C HIS A 140 14.20 16.40 21.74
N LEU A 141 13.78 17.43 21.01
CA LEU A 141 13.93 17.52 19.57
C LEU A 141 15.39 17.24 19.18
N LYS A 142 15.58 16.18 18.39
CA LYS A 142 16.87 15.84 17.78
C LYS A 142 16.97 16.40 16.38
N GLU A 143 15.92 16.23 15.59
CA GLU A 143 15.82 16.67 14.20
C GLU A 143 14.36 16.66 13.76
N GLY A 144 14.06 17.37 12.67
CA GLY A 144 12.78 17.26 12.01
C GLY A 144 12.61 18.23 10.84
N THR A 145 11.49 18.13 10.17
CA THR A 145 11.09 18.97 9.06
C THR A 145 9.65 19.42 9.24
N LEU A 146 9.37 20.63 8.80
CA LEU A 146 8.05 21.25 8.77
C LEU A 146 7.73 21.63 7.33
N HIS A 147 6.58 21.19 6.83
CA HIS A 147 6.02 21.63 5.56
C HIS A 147 4.76 22.43 5.82
N TRP A 148 4.67 23.63 5.25
CA TRP A 148 3.55 24.52 5.52
C TRP A 148 2.92 25.09 4.25
N MET A 149 1.67 25.48 4.37
CA MET A 149 0.89 26.20 3.37
C MET A 149 -0.04 27.17 4.08
N GLY A 150 -0.17 28.38 3.57
CA GLY A 150 -1.12 29.34 4.08
C GLY A 150 -1.69 30.22 2.99
N ALA A 151 -2.94 30.63 3.15
CA ALA A 151 -3.54 31.65 2.32
C ALA A 151 -4.54 32.50 3.10
N ASN A 152 -4.74 33.71 2.60
CA ASN A 152 -5.67 34.69 3.13
C ASN A 152 -6.38 35.36 1.98
N GLU A 153 -7.71 35.43 2.07
CA GLU A 153 -8.55 36.22 1.19
C GLU A 153 -9.60 36.93 2.04
N LEU A 154 -9.66 38.26 1.93
CA LEU A 154 -10.62 39.10 2.66
C LEU A 154 -11.15 40.15 1.71
N GLU A 155 -12.46 40.32 1.65
CA GLU A 155 -13.09 41.41 0.93
C GLU A 155 -14.14 42.09 1.83
N LEU A 156 -13.81 43.27 2.33
CA LEU A 156 -14.69 44.06 3.19
C LEU A 156 -15.08 45.35 2.46
N SER A 157 -16.38 45.58 2.25
CA SER A 157 -16.89 46.85 1.72
C SER A 157 -17.67 47.60 2.80
N TYR A 158 -17.49 48.92 2.87
CA TYR A 158 -18.20 49.79 3.81
C TYR A 158 -18.54 51.15 3.16
N GLU A 159 -19.35 51.97 3.82
CA GLU A 159 -19.72 53.28 3.27
C GLU A 159 -18.48 54.16 3.10
N GLY A 160 -18.15 54.43 1.83
CA GLY A 160 -16.98 55.24 1.48
C GLY A 160 -15.67 54.47 1.35
N GLY A 161 -15.65 53.13 1.30
CA GLY A 161 -14.41 52.40 1.07
C GLY A 161 -14.51 50.88 0.97
N SER A 162 -13.36 50.25 0.75
CA SER A 162 -13.21 48.80 0.74
C SER A 162 -11.81 48.37 1.22
N ILE A 163 -11.70 47.16 1.73
CA ILE A 163 -10.43 46.48 2.00
C ILE A 163 -10.45 45.16 1.26
N THR A 164 -9.38 44.88 0.54
CA THR A 164 -9.15 43.60 -0.12
C THR A 164 -7.80 43.07 0.33
N ASP A 165 -7.74 41.82 0.79
CA ASP A 165 -6.49 41.10 1.03
C ASP A 165 -6.50 39.83 0.17
N LYS A 166 -5.37 39.50 -0.44
CA LYS A 166 -5.17 38.24 -1.15
C LYS A 166 -3.69 37.83 -1.07
N PHE A 167 -3.38 36.90 -0.17
CA PHE A 167 -2.03 36.36 0.03
C PHE A 167 -2.04 34.84 0.01
N GLY A 168 -0.94 34.26 -0.44
CA GLY A 168 -0.69 32.82 -0.39
C GLY A 168 0.78 32.50 -0.32
N GLY A 169 1.12 31.37 0.28
CA GLY A 169 2.48 30.87 0.39
C GLY A 169 2.52 29.41 0.77
N SER A 170 3.64 28.76 0.47
CA SER A 170 3.95 27.42 0.93
C SER A 170 5.45 27.24 0.97
N GLY A 171 5.95 26.38 1.85
CA GLY A 171 7.37 26.11 1.94
C GLY A 171 7.71 24.95 2.87
N SER A 172 9.01 24.74 3.06
CA SER A 172 9.55 23.79 4.02
C SER A 172 10.58 24.47 4.92
N TYR A 173 10.75 23.92 6.12
CA TYR A 173 11.69 24.37 7.13
C TYR A 173 12.30 23.16 7.83
N THR A 174 13.63 23.09 7.89
CA THR A 174 14.33 22.12 8.73
C THR A 174 14.37 22.66 10.15
N LEU A 175 13.85 21.88 11.10
CA LEU A 175 13.81 22.28 12.50
C LEU A 175 15.23 22.40 13.05
N ASP A 176 15.47 23.43 13.85
CA ASP A 176 16.74 23.69 14.53
C ASP A 176 16.57 23.42 16.03
N PRO A 177 17.11 22.31 16.57
CA PRO A 177 17.01 21.99 18.00
C PRO A 177 17.53 23.07 18.96
N SER A 178 18.31 24.04 18.47
CA SER A 178 18.78 25.16 19.29
C SER A 178 17.79 26.32 19.39
N LYS A 179 16.79 26.37 18.49
CA LYS A 179 15.76 27.41 18.40
C LYS A 179 14.35 26.86 18.63
N ASP A 180 14.06 25.70 18.06
CA ASP A 180 12.78 25.02 18.11
C ASP A 180 12.77 23.99 19.23
N GLN A 181 11.60 23.80 19.83
CA GLN A 181 11.41 22.90 20.95
C GLN A 181 10.27 21.93 20.65
N ILE A 182 10.57 20.63 20.72
CA ILE A 182 9.57 19.56 20.81
C ILE A 182 10.04 18.63 21.92
N ASP A 183 9.43 18.77 23.10
CA ASP A 183 9.83 18.04 24.30
C ASP A 183 8.70 17.12 24.76
N LEU A 184 9.07 15.90 25.15
CA LEU A 184 8.19 14.95 25.82
C LEU A 184 8.77 14.60 27.19
N VAL A 185 8.06 14.99 28.25
CA VAL A 185 8.47 14.76 29.63
C VAL A 185 7.54 13.74 30.27
N PHE A 186 8.09 12.66 30.85
CA PHE A 186 7.34 11.66 31.59
C PHE A 186 7.43 11.92 33.10
N ASP A 187 6.29 12.11 33.76
CA ASP A 187 6.21 12.01 35.22
C ASP A 187 5.96 10.56 35.63
N ARG A 188 7.06 9.83 35.83
CA ARG A 188 7.06 8.43 36.28
C ARG A 188 6.63 8.28 37.75
N SER A 189 6.50 9.39 38.49
CA SER A 189 6.07 9.38 39.88
C SER A 189 4.55 9.43 40.05
N ALA A 190 3.81 9.85 39.02
CA ALA A 190 2.36 9.82 38.98
C ALA A 190 1.81 8.39 38.73
N ASP A 191 0.63 8.09 39.29
CA ASP A 191 -0.12 6.84 39.06
C ASP A 191 -1.58 7.16 38.64
N PRO A 192 -1.94 7.00 37.35
CA PRO A 192 -1.10 6.48 36.26
C PRO A 192 0.02 7.46 35.87
N MET A 193 1.08 6.94 35.23
CA MET A 193 2.16 7.76 34.66
C MET A 193 1.57 8.83 33.73
N THR A 194 2.00 10.07 33.90
CA THR A 194 1.57 11.19 33.05
C THR A 194 2.70 11.66 32.14
N LEU A 195 2.33 12.30 31.04
CA LEU A 195 3.25 12.92 30.10
C LEU A 195 2.87 14.38 29.85
N GLU A 196 3.86 15.17 29.45
CA GLU A 196 3.71 16.53 28.95
C GLU A 196 4.46 16.67 27.62
N LEU A 197 3.71 16.89 26.53
CA LEU A 197 4.25 17.23 25.22
C LEU A 197 4.23 18.75 25.06
N THR A 198 5.38 19.36 24.75
CA THR A 198 5.53 20.79 24.48
C THR A 198 6.10 21.00 23.10
N VAL A 199 5.44 21.84 22.29
CA VAL A 199 5.83 22.20 20.93
C VAL A 199 5.90 23.72 20.86
N SER A 200 7.06 24.23 20.44
CA SER A 200 7.32 25.65 20.20
C SER A 200 8.26 25.77 19.02
N ILE A 201 7.69 25.99 17.83
CA ILE A 201 8.44 26.12 16.57
C ILE A 201 8.21 27.54 16.05
N SER A 202 9.27 28.21 15.60
CA SER A 202 9.16 29.53 14.95
C SER A 202 9.90 29.50 13.62
N HIS A 203 9.16 29.53 12.52
CA HIS A 203 9.73 29.35 11.19
C HIS A 203 9.36 30.48 10.23
N PRO A 204 10.20 30.77 9.22
CA PRO A 204 9.85 31.72 8.17
C PRO A 204 8.65 31.22 7.35
N ALA A 205 7.66 32.10 7.15
CA ALA A 205 6.47 31.81 6.34
C ALA A 205 6.26 32.87 5.24
N PRO A 206 7.18 33.00 4.26
CA PRO A 206 7.08 34.02 3.22
C PRO A 206 5.83 33.84 2.34
N THR A 207 4.97 34.85 2.29
CA THR A 207 3.80 34.88 1.41
C THR A 207 4.03 35.76 0.18
N SER A 208 3.22 35.58 -0.85
CA SER A 208 3.10 36.50 -1.97
C SER A 208 1.65 36.91 -2.16
N GLY A 209 1.42 38.16 -2.54
CA GLY A 209 0.06 38.67 -2.65
C GLY A 209 -0.04 40.18 -2.65
N ALA A 210 -1.26 40.67 -2.54
CA ALA A 210 -1.53 42.09 -2.43
C ALA A 210 -2.70 42.36 -1.49
N SER A 211 -2.67 43.53 -0.87
CA SER A 211 -3.79 44.11 -0.15
C SER A 211 -3.99 45.54 -0.60
N GLU A 212 -5.23 45.94 -0.77
CA GLU A 212 -5.62 47.31 -1.05
C GLU A 212 -6.69 47.76 -0.05
N TRP A 213 -6.43 48.86 0.64
CA TRP A 213 -7.41 49.60 1.41
C TRP A 213 -7.75 50.90 0.70
N ASN A 214 -9.01 51.03 0.30
CA ASN A 214 -9.62 52.22 -0.23
C ASN A 214 -10.52 52.85 0.83
N ALA A 215 -10.35 54.15 1.11
CA ALA A 215 -11.15 54.87 2.07
C ALA A 215 -11.52 56.27 1.57
N LEU A 216 -12.56 56.84 2.18
CA LEU A 216 -13.06 58.20 1.91
C LEU A 216 -13.37 58.42 0.42
N GLY A 217 -14.02 57.45 -0.23
CA GLY A 217 -14.39 57.50 -1.65
C GLY A 217 -13.19 57.52 -2.59
N GLY A 218 -12.08 56.87 -2.21
CA GLY A 218 -10.83 56.84 -2.98
C GLY A 218 -9.87 57.99 -2.67
N ALA A 219 -10.21 58.88 -1.73
CA ALA A 219 -9.29 59.93 -1.30
C ALA A 219 -8.06 59.36 -0.58
N VAL A 220 -8.17 58.18 0.03
CA VAL A 220 -7.02 57.43 0.56
C VAL A 220 -7.01 56.04 -0.06
N THR A 221 -5.86 55.65 -0.61
CA THR A 221 -5.60 54.29 -1.11
C THR A 221 -4.26 53.83 -0.56
N ILE A 222 -4.25 52.73 0.19
CA ILE A 222 -3.02 52.10 0.66
C ILE A 222 -2.93 50.72 0.01
N ARG A 223 -1.76 50.41 -0.55
CA ARG A 223 -1.45 49.12 -1.16
C ARG A 223 -0.28 48.49 -0.42
N LEU A 224 -0.43 47.22 -0.09
CA LEU A 224 0.63 46.38 0.44
C LEU A 224 0.83 45.23 -0.55
N GLU A 225 1.97 45.18 -1.21
CA GLU A 225 2.35 44.06 -2.07
C GLU A 225 3.39 43.21 -1.34
N SER A 226 3.27 41.89 -1.40
CA SER A 226 4.27 40.97 -0.89
C SER A 226 4.77 40.07 -2.02
N HIS A 227 6.09 39.91 -2.11
CA HIS A 227 6.71 38.96 -3.01
C HIS A 227 7.74 38.13 -2.24
N ASN A 228 7.41 36.85 -2.01
CA ASN A 228 8.22 35.92 -1.24
C ASN A 228 8.62 36.47 0.15
N GLY A 229 7.63 37.02 0.87
CA GLY A 229 7.82 37.63 2.19
C GLY A 229 8.41 39.04 2.19
N HIS A 230 8.87 39.55 1.05
CA HIS A 230 9.31 40.95 0.94
C HIS A 230 8.11 41.86 0.67
N GLN A 231 7.84 42.76 1.62
CA GLN A 231 6.68 43.62 1.55
C GLN A 231 7.03 45.01 1.04
N ARG A 232 6.17 45.57 0.18
CA ARG A 232 6.22 46.94 -0.32
C ARG A 232 4.89 47.63 -0.05
N MET A 233 4.90 48.65 0.82
CA MET A 233 3.73 49.48 1.09
C MET A 233 3.81 50.77 0.28
N SER A 234 2.74 51.12 -0.44
CA SER A 234 2.61 52.35 -1.23
C SER A 234 1.18 52.87 -1.20
N GLY A 235 0.90 54.02 -1.83
CA GLY A 235 -0.47 54.52 -1.88
C GLY A 235 -0.60 55.98 -2.29
N GLN A 236 -1.77 56.56 -2.00
CA GLN A 236 -2.05 57.98 -2.08
C GLN A 236 -2.95 58.43 -0.94
N ALA A 237 -2.82 59.68 -0.53
CA ALA A 237 -3.73 60.35 0.40
C ALA A 237 -4.02 61.77 -0.11
N MET A 238 -5.30 62.10 -0.29
CA MET A 238 -5.78 63.38 -0.79
C MET A 238 -5.11 63.81 -2.11
N GLY A 239 -4.88 62.85 -3.01
CA GLY A 239 -4.20 63.06 -4.30
C GLY A 239 -2.68 63.26 -4.22
N GLN A 240 -2.08 63.16 -3.03
CA GLN A 240 -0.62 63.14 -2.85
C GLN A 240 -0.12 61.69 -2.79
N PRO A 241 0.92 61.31 -3.55
CA PRO A 241 1.47 59.97 -3.51
C PRO A 241 2.18 59.70 -2.18
N ILE A 242 1.99 58.50 -1.62
CA ILE A 242 2.74 57.98 -0.48
C ILE A 242 3.96 57.23 -1.04
N PRO A 243 5.20 57.68 -0.76
CA PRO A 243 6.40 57.01 -1.25
C PRO A 243 6.43 55.53 -0.83
N PRO A 244 6.87 54.63 -1.72
CA PRO A 244 6.95 53.22 -1.38
C PRO A 244 7.95 52.99 -0.24
N THR A 245 7.58 52.14 0.70
CA THR A 245 8.48 51.65 1.76
C THR A 245 8.61 50.14 1.65
N GLU A 246 9.83 49.65 1.72
CA GLU A 246 10.13 48.21 1.64
C GLU A 246 10.47 47.68 3.03
N SER A 247 10.00 46.47 3.31
CA SER A 247 10.40 45.66 4.46
C SER A 247 11.05 44.38 3.95
N THR A 248 12.25 44.11 4.44
CA THR A 248 12.99 42.88 4.13
C THR A 248 12.84 41.80 5.20
N ALA A 249 12.17 42.09 6.31
CA ALA A 249 11.93 41.13 7.36
C ALA A 249 10.84 40.14 6.92
N ILE A 250 11.22 38.86 6.82
CA ILE A 250 10.26 37.77 6.57
C ILE A 250 9.52 37.50 7.87
N TYR A 251 8.20 37.44 7.78
CA TYR A 251 7.35 37.08 8.91
C TYR A 251 7.67 35.66 9.39
N GLU A 252 7.87 35.49 10.69
CA GLU A 252 7.94 34.17 11.33
C GLU A 252 6.55 33.78 11.85
N HIS A 253 6.10 32.58 11.50
CA HIS A 253 4.89 31.99 12.02
C HIS A 253 5.26 31.02 13.16
N GLY A 254 4.53 31.12 14.27
CA GLY A 254 4.79 30.35 15.47
C GLY A 254 3.77 29.23 15.67
N ILE A 255 4.24 28.01 15.89
CA ILE A 255 3.42 26.86 16.29
C ILE A 255 3.66 26.60 17.76
N TYR A 256 2.62 26.80 18.58
CA TYR A 256 2.69 26.64 20.03
C TYR A 256 1.60 25.68 20.50
N TYR A 257 2.02 24.57 21.12
CA TYR A 257 1.10 23.56 21.63
C TYR A 257 1.68 22.90 22.89
N THR A 258 0.84 22.71 23.90
CA THR A 258 1.20 21.96 25.10
C THR A 258 0.07 21.01 25.47
N ARG A 259 0.40 19.74 25.70
CA ARG A 259 -0.56 18.70 26.08
C ARG A 259 -0.07 17.96 27.31
N LYS A 260 -0.94 17.85 28.32
CA LYS A 260 -0.76 16.94 29.46
C LYS A 260 -1.72 15.77 29.35
N GLY A 261 -1.21 14.56 29.53
CA GLY A 261 -1.99 13.33 29.38
C GLY A 261 -1.30 12.13 30.01
N THR A 262 -1.68 10.94 29.55
CA THR A 262 -1.14 9.63 29.90
C THR A 262 -0.47 9.01 28.68
N LEU A 263 0.14 7.83 28.81
CA LEU A 263 0.70 7.10 27.66
C LEU A 263 -0.34 6.78 26.56
N ALA A 264 -1.62 6.71 26.89
CA ALA A 264 -2.68 6.53 25.90
C ALA A 264 -2.88 7.78 25.01
N ASP A 265 -2.39 8.94 25.45
CA ASP A 265 -2.48 10.24 24.76
C ASP A 265 -1.27 10.52 23.86
N LEU A 266 -0.39 9.53 23.58
CA LEU A 266 0.70 9.69 22.60
C LEU A 266 0.17 9.87 21.17
N ARG A 267 -1.11 9.60 20.94
CA ARG A 267 -1.83 9.95 19.72
C ARG A 267 -3.14 10.64 20.07
N GLY A 268 -3.53 11.64 19.29
CA GLY A 268 -4.78 12.34 19.52
C GLY A 268 -4.99 13.51 18.60
N SER A 269 -6.13 14.16 18.76
CA SER A 269 -6.40 15.45 18.15
C SER A 269 -7.20 16.34 19.08
N GLU A 270 -6.96 17.65 18.98
CA GLU A 270 -7.61 18.68 19.78
C GLU A 270 -7.93 19.90 18.91
N THR A 271 -9.00 20.59 19.26
CA THR A 271 -9.42 21.83 18.61
C THR A 271 -9.69 22.90 19.65
N TRP A 272 -9.19 24.12 19.45
CA TRP A 272 -9.49 25.27 20.30
C TRP A 272 -9.56 26.56 19.48
N ARG A 273 -9.90 27.69 20.12
CA ARG A 273 -9.75 29.02 19.52
C ARG A 273 -8.59 29.75 20.18
N ASN A 274 -7.68 30.30 19.39
CA ASN A 274 -6.55 31.07 19.90
C ASN A 274 -6.97 32.53 20.20
N LEU A 275 -6.03 33.32 20.73
CA LEU A 275 -6.28 34.74 21.07
C LEU A 275 -6.52 35.64 19.85
N LEU A 276 -6.25 35.13 18.64
CA LEU A 276 -6.46 35.81 17.37
C LEU A 276 -7.78 35.39 16.69
N ASP A 277 -8.68 34.74 17.44
CA ASP A 277 -9.95 34.19 16.94
C ASP A 277 -9.79 33.25 15.74
N ALA A 278 -8.64 32.57 15.63
CA ALA A 278 -8.48 31.45 14.73
C ALA A 278 -8.85 30.16 15.45
N GLN A 279 -9.64 29.32 14.79
CA GLN A 279 -9.85 27.94 15.17
C GLN A 279 -8.57 27.16 14.86
N VAL A 280 -7.93 26.64 15.90
CA VAL A 280 -6.73 25.81 15.80
C VAL A 280 -7.13 24.36 15.94
N PHE A 281 -6.67 23.51 15.03
CA PHE A 281 -6.77 22.06 15.07
C PHE A 281 -5.35 21.48 15.11
N VAL A 282 -5.10 20.61 16.08
CA VAL A 282 -3.83 19.88 16.19
C VAL A 282 -4.12 18.39 16.23
N GLU A 283 -3.41 17.64 15.41
CA GLU A 283 -3.37 16.19 15.43
C GLU A 283 -1.92 15.76 15.65
N TRP A 284 -1.69 14.82 16.55
CA TRP A 284 -0.35 14.33 16.85
C TRP A 284 -0.33 12.82 16.98
N GLU A 285 0.81 12.24 16.66
CA GLU A 285 1.11 10.83 16.85
C GLU A 285 2.59 10.67 17.16
N LEU A 286 2.91 10.05 18.30
CA LEU A 286 4.26 9.72 18.73
C LEU A 286 4.38 8.21 18.89
N VAL A 287 5.41 7.64 18.28
CA VAL A 287 5.69 6.20 18.29
C VAL A 287 7.16 5.96 18.64
N ASP A 288 7.44 4.86 19.31
CA ASP A 288 8.81 4.44 19.65
C ASP A 288 9.56 3.88 18.43
N ALA A 289 8.83 3.32 17.47
CA ALA A 289 9.37 2.89 16.18
C ALA A 289 8.38 3.20 15.07
N CYS A 290 8.92 3.58 13.91
CA CYS A 290 8.12 3.59 12.69
C CYS A 290 8.01 2.19 12.11
N SER A 291 6.81 1.79 11.71
CA SER A 291 6.58 0.50 11.07
C SER A 291 5.38 0.55 10.12
N ALA A 292 5.35 -0.40 9.18
CA ALA A 292 4.17 -0.70 8.38
C ALA A 292 3.84 -2.18 8.46
N TRP A 293 2.56 -2.51 8.27
CA TRP A 293 2.09 -3.88 8.11
C TRP A 293 1.14 -3.98 6.93
N LEU A 294 1.37 -4.98 6.07
CA LEU A 294 0.50 -5.25 4.93
C LEU A 294 -0.76 -5.98 5.42
N GLU A 295 -1.91 -5.35 5.23
CA GLU A 295 -3.23 -5.90 5.54
C GLU A 295 -3.74 -6.72 4.36
N THR A 296 -3.64 -6.15 3.16
CA THR A 296 -4.01 -6.80 1.90
C THR A 296 -2.89 -6.56 0.87
N PRO A 297 -2.42 -7.58 0.14
CA PRO A 297 -2.76 -8.99 0.33
C PRO A 297 -2.21 -9.55 1.65
N ALA A 298 -2.96 -10.46 2.26
CA ALA A 298 -2.47 -11.28 3.37
C ALA A 298 -1.55 -12.40 2.85
N GLN A 299 -0.88 -13.08 3.78
CA GLN A 299 -0.01 -14.19 3.44
C GLN A 299 -0.82 -15.37 2.86
N ASN A 300 -0.47 -15.78 1.65
CA ASN A 300 -1.10 -16.81 0.83
C ASN A 300 -2.49 -16.45 0.30
N ASP A 301 -2.81 -15.17 0.13
CA ASP A 301 -4.03 -14.78 -0.58
C ASP A 301 -4.03 -15.30 -2.02
N GLU A 302 -5.22 -15.60 -2.51
CA GLU A 302 -5.47 -16.21 -3.81
C GLU A 302 -6.28 -15.26 -4.67
N PHE A 303 -5.86 -15.07 -5.92
CA PHE A 303 -6.49 -14.15 -6.85
C PHE A 303 -6.67 -14.81 -8.22
N THR A 304 -7.88 -14.73 -8.77
CA THR A 304 -8.23 -15.33 -10.06
C THR A 304 -8.50 -14.25 -11.09
N TYR A 305 -7.89 -14.38 -12.27
CA TYR A 305 -8.24 -13.54 -13.42
C TYR A 305 -9.71 -13.76 -13.80
N LYS A 306 -10.44 -12.66 -14.01
CA LYS A 306 -11.86 -12.68 -14.36
C LYS A 306 -12.08 -13.30 -15.75
N ASP A 307 -13.19 -14.00 -15.92
CA ASP A 307 -13.74 -14.36 -17.23
C ASP A 307 -14.37 -13.14 -17.92
N ASP A 308 -13.51 -12.17 -18.28
CA ASP A 308 -13.86 -11.09 -19.18
C ASP A 308 -12.98 -11.13 -20.44
N ALA A 309 -13.43 -10.47 -21.50
CA ALA A 309 -12.73 -10.46 -22.79
C ALA A 309 -11.31 -9.87 -22.72
N ALA A 310 -11.00 -9.10 -21.66
CA ALA A 310 -9.68 -8.49 -21.48
C ALA A 310 -8.76 -9.34 -20.59
N GLY A 311 -9.27 -10.33 -19.87
CA GLY A 311 -8.54 -11.08 -18.87
C GLY A 311 -8.02 -10.16 -17.77
N THR A 312 -8.91 -9.63 -16.93
CA THR A 312 -8.53 -8.68 -15.89
C THR A 312 -8.33 -9.33 -14.51
N LEU A 313 -7.28 -8.90 -13.81
CA LEU A 313 -7.09 -9.17 -12.40
C LEU A 313 -6.87 -7.83 -11.67
N GLU A 314 -7.69 -7.56 -10.65
CA GLU A 314 -7.65 -6.34 -9.86
C GLU A 314 -7.40 -6.72 -8.39
N VAL A 315 -6.40 -6.09 -7.77
CA VAL A 315 -5.99 -6.35 -6.39
C VAL A 315 -5.88 -5.01 -5.67
N GLU A 316 -6.69 -4.85 -4.62
CA GLU A 316 -6.58 -3.72 -3.69
C GLU A 316 -5.50 -4.05 -2.66
N ALA A 317 -4.41 -3.27 -2.66
CA ALA A 317 -3.31 -3.39 -1.73
C ALA A 317 -3.46 -2.35 -0.62
N GLN A 318 -3.43 -2.78 0.63
CA GLN A 318 -3.60 -1.94 1.81
C GLN A 318 -2.54 -2.27 2.84
N ALA A 319 -1.91 -1.22 3.37
CA ALA A 319 -0.99 -1.27 4.47
C ALA A 319 -1.40 -0.24 5.50
N SER A 320 -1.32 -0.64 6.76
CA SER A 320 -1.40 0.32 7.85
C SER A 320 0.00 0.70 8.28
N VAL A 321 0.16 2.00 8.51
CA VAL A 321 1.44 2.65 8.74
C VAL A 321 1.37 3.42 10.05
N SER A 322 2.42 3.33 10.85
CA SER A 322 2.55 4.07 12.09
C SER A 322 3.92 4.76 12.14
N PRO A 323 3.96 6.11 12.18
CA PRO A 323 2.83 7.03 12.20
C PRO A 323 2.04 7.07 10.88
N LYS A 324 0.73 7.32 10.95
CA LYS A 324 -0.17 7.31 9.78
C LYS A 324 0.28 8.29 8.68
N ALA A 325 0.83 9.43 9.09
CA ALA A 325 1.29 10.46 8.17
C ALA A 325 2.43 10.02 7.24
N TRP A 326 3.06 8.88 7.54
CA TRP A 326 4.19 8.37 6.76
C TRP A 326 3.75 7.35 5.70
N GLY A 327 2.44 7.11 5.57
CA GLY A 327 1.88 6.23 4.56
C GLY A 327 2.26 6.61 3.12
N ASP A 328 2.40 7.91 2.83
CA ASP A 328 2.75 8.40 1.49
C ASP A 328 4.20 8.06 1.07
N ASP A 329 5.05 7.65 2.01
CA ASP A 329 6.41 7.18 1.72
C ASP A 329 6.47 5.68 1.37
N LEU A 330 5.38 4.94 1.59
CA LEU A 330 5.33 3.52 1.28
C LEU A 330 5.16 3.32 -0.23
N GLU A 331 6.10 2.60 -0.86
CA GLU A 331 6.08 2.26 -2.29
C GLU A 331 5.84 0.76 -2.47
N TRP A 332 4.88 0.40 -3.30
CA TRP A 332 4.46 -0.98 -3.53
C TRP A 332 5.11 -1.60 -4.76
N THR A 333 5.45 -2.89 -4.66
CA THR A 333 5.99 -3.69 -5.75
C THR A 333 5.16 -4.96 -5.94
N PHE A 334 4.55 -5.08 -7.12
CA PHE A 334 3.85 -6.26 -7.62
C PHE A 334 4.65 -6.92 -8.77
N PRO A 335 4.51 -8.24 -8.98
CA PRO A 335 5.30 -8.97 -9.99
C PRO A 335 4.88 -8.57 -11.41
N GLU A 336 5.85 -8.33 -12.28
CA GLU A 336 5.58 -8.15 -13.72
C GLU A 336 5.42 -9.53 -14.38
N LEU A 337 4.37 -9.71 -15.19
CA LEU A 337 4.04 -11.01 -15.81
C LEU A 337 4.03 -10.86 -17.34
N ASP A 338 4.83 -11.64 -18.07
CA ASP A 338 4.86 -11.53 -19.55
C ASP A 338 3.51 -11.90 -20.17
N GLY A 339 2.98 -11.00 -21.00
CA GLY A 339 1.63 -11.10 -21.57
C GLY A 339 0.55 -10.38 -20.77
N SER A 340 0.84 -9.94 -19.54
CA SER A 340 -0.11 -9.23 -18.68
C SER A 340 0.38 -7.82 -18.36
N ALA A 341 -0.32 -6.79 -18.84
CA ALA A 341 0.06 -5.41 -18.60
C ALA A 341 -0.34 -4.97 -17.19
N LEU A 342 0.64 -4.66 -16.35
CA LEU A 342 0.44 -4.15 -14.98
C LEU A 342 0.27 -2.62 -14.97
N THR A 343 -0.80 -2.17 -14.33
CA THR A 343 -1.06 -0.75 -14.04
C THR A 343 -1.40 -0.59 -12.56
N ALA A 344 -1.22 0.61 -12.02
CA ALA A 344 -1.52 0.92 -10.62
C ALA A 344 -2.23 2.27 -10.51
N ASP A 345 -3.05 2.42 -9.47
CA ASP A 345 -3.64 3.68 -9.04
C ASP A 345 -3.36 3.89 -7.54
N PRO A 346 -2.55 4.89 -7.16
CA PRO A 346 -1.87 5.86 -8.02
C PRO A 346 -0.76 5.23 -8.89
N GLU A 347 -0.43 5.88 -10.02
CA GLU A 347 0.53 5.37 -11.03
C GLU A 347 1.95 5.20 -10.47
N ASP A 348 2.35 6.02 -9.51
CA ASP A 348 3.64 5.95 -8.83
C ASP A 348 3.71 4.84 -7.77
N ARG A 349 2.60 4.11 -7.54
CA ARG A 349 2.50 2.98 -6.60
C ARG A 349 2.79 3.37 -5.16
N ARG A 350 2.58 4.64 -4.80
CA ARG A 350 2.84 5.17 -3.45
C ARG A 350 1.57 5.32 -2.63
N GLY A 351 1.72 5.19 -1.32
CA GLY A 351 0.66 5.41 -0.34
C GLY A 351 0.30 4.16 0.45
N PRO A 352 -0.52 4.32 1.51
CA PRO A 352 -1.00 3.20 2.31
C PRO A 352 -2.01 2.32 1.54
N GLU A 353 -2.60 2.83 0.47
CA GLU A 353 -3.60 2.15 -0.35
C GLU A 353 -3.25 2.32 -1.83
N VAL A 354 -3.16 1.21 -2.57
CA VAL A 354 -2.87 1.20 -4.02
C VAL A 354 -3.69 0.09 -4.67
N THR A 355 -4.34 0.38 -5.80
CA THR A 355 -5.03 -0.64 -6.60
C THR A 355 -4.16 -1.05 -7.77
N PHE A 356 -3.83 -2.34 -7.85
CA PHE A 356 -3.11 -2.93 -8.97
C PHE A 356 -4.08 -3.59 -9.94
N THR A 357 -3.89 -3.37 -11.24
CA THR A 357 -4.69 -4.00 -12.30
C THR A 357 -3.78 -4.61 -13.35
N TYR A 358 -3.93 -5.91 -13.55
CA TYR A 358 -3.39 -6.66 -14.69
C TYR A 358 -4.42 -6.75 -15.81
N LYS A 359 -3.99 -6.57 -17.06
CA LYS A 359 -4.81 -6.76 -18.27
C LYS A 359 -4.13 -7.70 -19.25
N GLY A 360 -4.88 -8.69 -19.71
CA GLY A 360 -4.39 -9.82 -20.50
C GLY A 360 -3.84 -10.91 -19.58
N LEU A 361 -4.04 -12.17 -19.93
CA LEU A 361 -3.44 -13.28 -19.18
C LEU A 361 -1.96 -13.48 -19.59
N PRO A 362 -1.12 -13.98 -18.68
CA PRO A 362 0.22 -14.44 -19.00
C PRO A 362 0.28 -15.44 -20.17
N LYS A 363 1.39 -15.44 -20.93
CA LYS A 363 1.59 -16.39 -22.05
C LYS A 363 1.86 -17.82 -21.58
N ASP A 364 2.62 -17.94 -20.50
CA ASP A 364 3.12 -19.22 -20.01
C ASP A 364 2.39 -19.61 -18.71
N ASN A 365 1.97 -20.87 -18.60
CA ASN A 365 1.33 -21.39 -17.39
C ASN A 365 2.22 -21.22 -16.14
N ALA A 366 3.55 -21.25 -16.33
CA ALA A 366 4.52 -21.09 -15.24
C ALA A 366 4.60 -19.67 -14.66
N ALA A 367 3.97 -18.67 -15.30
CA ALA A 367 3.88 -17.31 -14.76
C ALA A 367 2.79 -17.15 -13.68
N PHE A 368 1.85 -18.10 -13.62
CA PHE A 368 0.84 -18.17 -12.57
C PHE A 368 1.39 -18.84 -11.30
N GLY A 369 0.51 -19.05 -10.32
CA GLY A 369 0.87 -19.65 -9.04
C GLY A 369 1.52 -18.65 -8.11
N ARG A 370 2.49 -19.12 -7.32
CA ARG A 370 3.04 -18.37 -6.20
C ARG A 370 3.92 -17.20 -6.64
N ASN A 371 3.53 -16.02 -6.22
CA ASN A 371 4.14 -14.75 -6.53
C ASN A 371 4.44 -13.94 -5.25
N ARG A 372 5.28 -12.92 -5.37
CA ARG A 372 5.72 -12.08 -4.25
C ARG A 372 5.25 -10.65 -4.40
N VAL A 373 4.68 -10.11 -3.33
CA VAL A 373 4.24 -8.72 -3.21
C VAL A 373 4.96 -8.10 -2.02
N SER A 374 5.51 -6.91 -2.21
CA SER A 374 6.21 -6.17 -1.15
C SER A 374 5.82 -4.71 -1.16
N ALA A 375 6.02 -4.05 -0.02
CA ALA A 375 6.01 -2.60 0.08
C ALA A 375 7.23 -2.17 0.89
N ALA A 376 7.74 -0.98 0.62
CA ALA A 376 8.87 -0.45 1.37
C ALA A 376 8.78 1.07 1.53
N PHE A 377 9.22 1.57 2.68
CA PHE A 377 9.49 3.00 2.85
C PHE A 377 10.66 3.40 1.96
N ARG A 378 10.54 4.53 1.25
CA ARG A 378 11.54 5.02 0.32
C ARG A 378 12.47 6.04 0.98
N GLU A 379 11.94 7.18 1.38
CA GLU A 379 12.72 8.25 2.02
C GLU A 379 12.99 7.94 3.49
N LEU A 380 12.16 7.12 4.13
CA LEU A 380 12.25 6.74 5.53
C LEU A 380 12.87 5.35 5.74
N ALA A 381 13.51 4.79 4.70
CA ALA A 381 13.99 3.41 4.69
C ALA A 381 15.01 3.08 5.80
N ASP A 382 15.77 4.07 6.26
CA ASP A 382 16.79 3.96 7.30
C ASP A 382 16.23 4.11 8.72
N ARG A 383 14.98 4.56 8.85
CA ARG A 383 14.32 4.90 10.13
C ARG A 383 13.09 4.04 10.44
N CYS A 384 12.49 3.45 9.42
CA CYS A 384 11.29 2.64 9.54
C CYS A 384 11.56 1.15 9.36
N GLU A 385 10.87 0.34 10.16
CA GLU A 385 10.81 -1.10 9.94
C GLU A 385 9.99 -1.41 8.69
N GLN A 386 10.61 -2.12 7.76
CA GLN A 386 9.99 -2.51 6.50
C GLN A 386 8.98 -3.64 6.73
N PRO A 387 7.79 -3.59 6.11
CA PRO A 387 6.83 -4.68 6.24
C PRO A 387 7.39 -5.96 5.59
N PRO A 388 7.10 -7.15 6.14
CA PRO A 388 7.52 -8.40 5.51
C PRO A 388 6.81 -8.61 4.17
N GLU A 389 7.55 -9.12 3.20
CA GLU A 389 7.01 -9.54 1.89
C GLU A 389 5.91 -10.61 2.06
N ARG A 390 4.88 -10.54 1.20
CA ARG A 390 3.76 -11.48 1.16
C ARG A 390 3.88 -12.38 -0.05
N THR A 391 3.62 -13.68 0.14
CA THR A 391 3.38 -14.59 -0.98
C THR A 391 1.90 -14.59 -1.30
N VAL A 392 1.55 -14.44 -2.56
CA VAL A 392 0.18 -14.55 -3.09
C VAL A 392 0.15 -15.59 -4.20
N THR A 393 -1.03 -16.09 -4.57
CA THR A 393 -1.18 -17.07 -5.65
C THR A 393 -2.12 -16.52 -6.71
N PHE A 394 -1.68 -16.56 -7.97
CA PHE A 394 -2.50 -16.14 -9.11
C PHE A 394 -3.02 -17.35 -9.87
N PHE A 395 -4.30 -17.31 -10.22
CA PHE A 395 -5.04 -18.33 -10.96
C PHE A 395 -5.70 -17.77 -12.19
N TRP A 396 -6.09 -18.64 -13.12
CA TRP A 396 -6.90 -18.30 -14.29
C TRP A 396 -8.20 -19.09 -14.26
N ASP A 397 -9.30 -18.47 -14.72
CA ASP A 397 -10.57 -19.17 -14.87
C ASP A 397 -10.44 -20.35 -15.86
N LEU A 398 -10.85 -21.55 -15.42
CA LEU A 398 -10.67 -22.81 -16.14
C LEU A 398 -11.28 -22.80 -17.54
N ASP A 399 -12.50 -22.29 -17.65
CA ASP A 399 -13.38 -22.46 -18.82
C ASP A 399 -13.38 -21.22 -19.74
N ALA A 400 -12.91 -20.07 -19.25
CA ALA A 400 -12.75 -18.84 -20.03
C ALA A 400 -11.87 -19.02 -21.29
N GLU A 401 -12.08 -18.16 -22.29
CA GLU A 401 -11.34 -18.17 -23.58
C GLU A 401 -10.46 -16.92 -23.76
N ASN A 402 -10.05 -16.28 -22.67
CA ASN A 402 -9.30 -15.02 -22.66
C ASN A 402 -7.77 -15.17 -22.58
N ASN A 403 -7.25 -16.38 -22.81
CA ASN A 403 -5.81 -16.62 -23.02
C ASN A 403 -5.30 -15.89 -24.29
N PRO A 404 -3.97 -15.75 -24.46
CA PRO A 404 -3.39 -15.01 -25.58
C PRO A 404 -3.72 -15.53 -26.99
N ASP A 405 -4.12 -16.79 -27.15
CA ASP A 405 -4.56 -17.32 -28.46
C ASP A 405 -6.02 -16.95 -28.75
N GLY A 406 -6.87 -16.89 -27.72
CA GLY A 406 -8.25 -16.43 -27.81
C GLY A 406 -9.16 -17.31 -28.68
N SER A 407 -8.72 -18.50 -29.09
CA SER A 407 -9.47 -19.42 -29.95
C SER A 407 -9.80 -20.77 -29.31
N VAL A 408 -9.31 -20.98 -28.09
CA VAL A 408 -9.44 -22.21 -27.31
C VAL A 408 -9.68 -21.85 -25.83
N PRO A 409 -10.26 -22.73 -25.02
CA PRO A 409 -10.41 -22.49 -23.58
C PRO A 409 -9.06 -22.48 -22.86
N ASN A 410 -9.02 -21.78 -21.71
CA ASN A 410 -7.84 -21.61 -20.90
C ASN A 410 -7.25 -22.94 -20.45
N TRP A 411 -8.07 -23.91 -20.03
CA TRP A 411 -7.58 -25.24 -19.67
C TRP A 411 -6.77 -25.89 -20.78
N PHE A 412 -7.22 -25.78 -22.03
CA PHE A 412 -6.50 -26.36 -23.17
C PHE A 412 -5.22 -25.58 -23.43
N TYR A 413 -5.31 -24.25 -23.42
CA TYR A 413 -4.17 -23.39 -23.70
C TYR A 413 -3.03 -23.55 -22.69
N TYR A 414 -3.33 -23.67 -21.40
CA TYR A 414 -2.32 -23.73 -20.35
C TYR A 414 -1.90 -25.17 -20.01
N TRP A 415 -2.83 -26.13 -19.88
CA TRP A 415 -2.44 -27.50 -19.56
C TRP A 415 -1.62 -28.17 -20.67
N LYS A 416 -1.76 -27.75 -21.94
CA LYS A 416 -0.86 -28.22 -23.02
C LYS A 416 0.63 -27.89 -22.80
N GLN A 417 0.92 -26.92 -21.91
CA GLN A 417 2.27 -26.46 -21.60
C GLN A 417 2.88 -27.18 -20.38
N THR A 418 2.07 -27.96 -19.67
CA THR A 418 2.44 -28.64 -18.42
C THR A 418 2.97 -30.05 -18.68
N CYS A 419 3.46 -30.72 -17.63
CA CYS A 419 3.74 -32.14 -17.65
C CYS A 419 2.51 -33.00 -18.01
N ALA A 420 1.30 -32.45 -17.88
CA ALA A 420 0.06 -33.14 -18.20
C ALA A 420 -0.04 -33.49 -19.69
N ALA A 421 0.59 -32.68 -20.54
CA ALA A 421 0.72 -32.91 -21.98
C ALA A 421 1.84 -33.90 -22.34
N GLN A 422 2.62 -34.35 -21.37
CA GLN A 422 3.62 -35.41 -21.51
C GLN A 422 4.68 -35.14 -22.60
N GLY A 423 4.95 -33.85 -22.87
CA GLY A 423 5.88 -33.41 -23.91
C GLY A 423 5.30 -33.43 -25.33
N HIS A 424 3.99 -33.64 -25.49
CA HIS A 424 3.31 -33.74 -26.79
C HIS A 424 2.54 -32.48 -27.19
N GLY A 425 2.65 -31.36 -26.47
CA GLY A 425 1.85 -30.14 -26.68
C GLY A 425 1.74 -29.69 -28.15
N ASP A 426 2.84 -29.72 -28.90
CA ASP A 426 2.88 -29.32 -30.32
C ASP A 426 2.12 -30.25 -31.27
N SER A 427 1.79 -31.47 -30.83
CA SER A 427 1.04 -32.49 -31.57
C SER A 427 -0.39 -32.67 -31.08
N ILE A 428 -0.85 -31.85 -30.12
CA ILE A 428 -2.22 -31.86 -29.63
C ILE A 428 -2.99 -30.73 -30.33
N ARG A 429 -4.20 -31.01 -30.79
CA ARG A 429 -5.10 -30.03 -31.44
C ARG A 429 -6.42 -29.98 -30.71
N TYR A 430 -7.01 -28.80 -30.62
CA TYR A 430 -8.39 -28.64 -30.14
C TYR A 430 -9.34 -28.74 -31.34
N ASP A 431 -10.34 -29.62 -31.29
CA ASP A 431 -11.42 -29.64 -32.26
C ASP A 431 -12.74 -29.22 -31.60
N PRO A 432 -13.17 -27.95 -31.75
CA PRO A 432 -14.40 -27.46 -31.15
C PRO A 432 -15.67 -28.11 -31.71
N ASN A 433 -15.58 -28.86 -32.83
CA ASN A 433 -16.72 -29.53 -33.46
C ASN A 433 -16.88 -31.00 -33.00
N CYS A 434 -15.95 -31.50 -32.20
CA CYS A 434 -16.07 -32.82 -31.62
C CYS A 434 -17.19 -32.82 -30.56
N THR A 435 -18.15 -33.74 -30.68
CA THR A 435 -19.38 -33.72 -29.85
C THR A 435 -19.66 -35.03 -29.13
N LYS A 436 -18.79 -36.05 -29.25
CA LYS A 436 -19.10 -37.43 -28.85
C LYS A 436 -18.00 -38.15 -28.07
N ALA A 437 -16.88 -37.51 -27.83
CA ALA A 437 -15.73 -38.09 -27.16
C ALA A 437 -14.96 -37.02 -26.38
N TRP A 438 -14.04 -37.44 -25.52
CA TRP A 438 -13.10 -36.55 -24.83
C TRP A 438 -11.91 -36.18 -25.73
N GLY A 439 -11.48 -37.11 -26.57
CA GLY A 439 -10.48 -36.92 -27.61
C GLY A 439 -10.71 -37.92 -28.74
N TYR A 440 -9.88 -37.83 -29.78
CA TYR A 440 -9.82 -38.85 -30.82
C TYR A 440 -8.49 -38.80 -31.60
N PHE A 441 -8.18 -39.92 -32.24
CA PHE A 441 -7.12 -40.06 -33.24
C PHE A 441 -7.68 -40.51 -34.60
N ASP A 442 -7.41 -39.71 -35.65
CA ASP A 442 -7.99 -39.87 -36.99
C ASP A 442 -7.03 -40.57 -37.99
N GLY A 443 -5.82 -40.95 -37.58
CA GLY A 443 -4.78 -41.40 -38.51
C GLY A 443 -5.11 -42.70 -39.25
N TYR A 444 -5.95 -43.56 -38.68
CA TYR A 444 -6.41 -44.80 -39.31
C TYR A 444 -7.20 -44.56 -40.61
N ASP A 445 -8.06 -43.54 -40.63
CA ASP A 445 -8.85 -43.16 -41.81
C ASP A 445 -8.14 -42.11 -42.68
N TYR A 446 -7.31 -41.27 -42.07
CA TYR A 446 -6.61 -40.17 -42.73
C TYR A 446 -5.12 -40.20 -42.39
N PRO A 447 -4.29 -40.93 -43.15
CA PRO A 447 -2.84 -41.04 -42.88
C PRO A 447 -2.11 -39.70 -42.80
N SER A 448 -2.61 -38.65 -43.45
CA SER A 448 -2.06 -37.29 -43.37
C SER A 448 -2.25 -36.62 -42.00
N LYS A 449 -3.13 -37.15 -41.13
CA LYS A 449 -3.37 -36.70 -39.76
C LYS A 449 -2.69 -37.58 -38.71
N ALA A 450 -1.91 -38.60 -39.13
CA ALA A 450 -1.34 -39.58 -38.22
C ALA A 450 -0.22 -39.05 -37.31
N ASN A 451 0.05 -37.74 -37.29
CA ASN A 451 1.09 -37.09 -36.49
C ASN A 451 0.53 -36.16 -35.39
N VAL A 452 -0.79 -36.15 -35.20
CA VAL A 452 -1.47 -35.33 -34.19
C VAL A 452 -2.62 -36.11 -33.55
N ILE A 453 -2.98 -35.70 -32.33
CA ILE A 453 -4.21 -36.13 -31.65
C ILE A 453 -5.13 -34.92 -31.44
N TYR A 454 -6.41 -35.18 -31.23
CA TYR A 454 -7.42 -34.15 -31.06
C TYR A 454 -8.08 -34.27 -29.69
N LEU A 455 -8.23 -33.16 -28.99
CA LEU A 455 -9.05 -33.04 -27.78
C LEU A 455 -10.34 -32.28 -28.11
N CYS A 456 -11.42 -32.72 -27.48
CA CYS A 456 -12.77 -32.21 -27.70
C CYS A 456 -13.16 -31.21 -26.60
N PRO A 457 -14.23 -30.41 -26.79
CA PRO A 457 -14.87 -29.67 -25.70
C PRO A 457 -15.43 -30.62 -24.64
N TRP A 458 -15.17 -30.33 -23.37
CA TRP A 458 -15.60 -31.17 -22.25
C TRP A 458 -16.78 -30.59 -21.45
N GLY A 459 -17.29 -29.42 -21.85
CA GLY A 459 -18.30 -28.67 -21.11
C GLY A 459 -17.66 -27.73 -20.09
N GLU A 460 -18.37 -27.45 -18.99
CA GLU A 460 -17.86 -26.72 -17.83
C GLU A 460 -17.28 -27.69 -16.80
N GLY A 461 -16.21 -27.29 -16.10
CA GLY A 461 -15.47 -28.15 -15.16
C GLY A 461 -16.18 -28.51 -13.84
N PRO A 462 -15.51 -29.21 -12.90
CA PRO A 462 -14.18 -29.84 -13.01
C PRO A 462 -14.31 -31.20 -13.69
N PHE A 463 -13.79 -31.31 -14.92
CA PHE A 463 -13.95 -32.47 -15.80
C PHE A 463 -13.64 -33.78 -15.10
N LYS A 464 -14.47 -34.81 -15.30
CA LYS A 464 -14.33 -36.10 -14.62
C LYS A 464 -14.68 -37.26 -15.55
N SER A 465 -13.81 -38.25 -15.60
CA SER A 465 -14.08 -39.50 -16.33
C SER A 465 -13.71 -40.73 -15.51
N THR A 466 -14.26 -41.87 -15.92
CA THR A 466 -13.89 -43.19 -15.42
C THR A 466 -13.36 -43.99 -16.61
N ASN A 467 -12.18 -44.56 -16.48
CA ASN A 467 -11.60 -45.46 -17.47
C ASN A 467 -12.49 -46.71 -17.57
N ASP A 468 -13.08 -46.95 -18.74
CA ASP A 468 -14.11 -47.97 -18.94
C ASP A 468 -13.58 -49.41 -18.79
N TYR A 469 -12.26 -49.61 -18.94
CA TYR A 469 -11.63 -50.93 -18.81
C TYR A 469 -11.20 -51.25 -17.38
N THR A 470 -10.62 -50.28 -16.66
CA THR A 470 -10.01 -50.47 -15.33
C THR A 470 -10.83 -49.91 -14.17
N GLY A 471 -11.85 -49.10 -14.45
CA GLY A 471 -12.68 -48.42 -13.46
C GLY A 471 -11.97 -47.27 -12.72
N LYS A 472 -10.76 -46.88 -13.15
CA LYS A 472 -10.00 -45.80 -12.54
C LYS A 472 -10.64 -44.45 -12.84
N VAL A 473 -10.78 -43.61 -11.81
CA VAL A 473 -11.38 -42.27 -11.93
C VAL A 473 -10.26 -41.22 -12.02
N VAL A 474 -10.43 -40.26 -12.92
CA VAL A 474 -9.55 -39.11 -13.11
C VAL A 474 -10.38 -37.83 -13.22
N GLU A 475 -9.81 -36.69 -12.81
CA GLU A 475 -10.50 -35.40 -12.83
C GLU A 475 -9.53 -34.22 -13.03
N GLY A 476 -10.05 -33.08 -13.52
CA GLY A 476 -9.27 -31.87 -13.75
C GLY A 476 -8.07 -32.12 -14.67
N ILE A 477 -6.89 -31.63 -14.27
CA ILE A 477 -5.65 -31.83 -15.05
C ILE A 477 -5.29 -33.32 -15.23
N ASP A 478 -5.68 -34.21 -14.30
CA ASP A 478 -5.46 -35.66 -14.46
C ASP A 478 -6.37 -36.27 -15.54
N HIS A 479 -7.59 -35.74 -15.70
CA HIS A 479 -8.47 -36.11 -16.81
C HIS A 479 -7.86 -35.69 -18.15
N TYR A 480 -7.26 -34.49 -18.20
CA TYR A 480 -6.51 -34.05 -19.37
C TYR A 480 -5.37 -34.99 -19.70
N SER A 481 -4.53 -35.35 -18.73
CA SER A 481 -3.41 -36.27 -18.95
C SER A 481 -3.84 -37.67 -19.38
N SER A 482 -4.90 -38.22 -18.77
CA SER A 482 -5.45 -39.51 -19.16
C SER A 482 -5.89 -39.49 -20.62
N THR A 483 -6.65 -38.47 -21.02
CA THR A 483 -7.15 -38.34 -22.40
C THR A 483 -6.00 -38.19 -23.40
N VAL A 484 -4.99 -37.37 -23.09
CA VAL A 484 -3.79 -37.25 -23.94
C VAL A 484 -3.09 -38.60 -24.09
N LEU A 485 -2.92 -39.35 -23.00
CA LEU A 485 -2.25 -40.64 -23.02
C LEU A 485 -3.04 -41.69 -23.81
N HIS A 486 -4.37 -41.68 -23.71
CA HIS A 486 -5.28 -42.54 -24.48
C HIS A 486 -5.10 -42.33 -25.98
N GLU A 487 -5.28 -41.09 -26.44
CA GLU A 487 -5.22 -40.79 -27.86
C GLU A 487 -3.79 -40.90 -28.41
N TRP A 488 -2.78 -40.59 -27.61
CA TRP A 488 -1.39 -40.78 -28.01
C TRP A 488 -1.05 -42.25 -28.22
N THR A 489 -1.62 -43.15 -27.41
CA THR A 489 -1.45 -44.60 -27.58
C THR A 489 -2.01 -45.07 -28.92
N HIS A 490 -3.16 -44.53 -29.37
CA HIS A 490 -3.68 -44.80 -30.71
C HIS A 490 -2.71 -44.36 -31.81
N LEU A 491 -2.09 -43.20 -31.64
CA LEU A 491 -1.09 -42.68 -32.57
C LEU A 491 0.14 -43.58 -32.63
N GLU A 492 0.70 -43.98 -31.48
CA GLU A 492 1.88 -44.86 -31.42
C GLU A 492 1.59 -46.24 -32.01
N ASN A 493 0.44 -46.82 -31.65
CA ASN A 493 -0.04 -48.09 -32.20
C ASN A 493 -0.21 -48.00 -33.72
N TYR A 494 -0.74 -46.90 -34.26
CA TYR A 494 -0.83 -46.72 -35.70
C TYR A 494 0.54 -46.78 -36.39
N HIS A 495 1.56 -46.12 -35.82
CA HIS A 495 2.90 -46.14 -36.41
C HIS A 495 3.61 -47.50 -36.27
N ASP A 496 3.39 -48.22 -35.16
CA ASP A 496 3.96 -49.57 -34.97
C ASP A 496 3.24 -50.64 -35.81
N TRP A 497 1.91 -50.66 -35.76
CA TRP A 497 1.09 -51.71 -36.37
C TRP A 497 0.87 -51.48 -37.87
N TRP A 498 0.76 -50.21 -38.28
CA TRP A 498 0.37 -49.80 -39.62
C TRP A 498 1.36 -48.82 -40.26
N PRO A 499 2.67 -49.14 -40.34
CA PRO A 499 3.70 -48.20 -40.84
C PRO A 499 3.54 -47.81 -42.32
N LYS A 500 2.67 -48.50 -43.07
CA LYS A 500 2.31 -48.21 -44.46
C LYS A 500 0.85 -47.77 -44.63
N GLY A 501 0.20 -47.41 -43.53
CA GLY A 501 -1.25 -47.24 -43.45
C GLY A 501 -1.98 -48.54 -43.14
N TYR A 502 -3.22 -48.39 -42.69
CA TYR A 502 -4.08 -49.49 -42.27
C TYR A 502 -4.35 -50.48 -43.42
N ASP A 503 -4.09 -51.77 -43.17
CA ASP A 503 -4.25 -52.86 -44.14
C ASP A 503 -5.27 -53.88 -43.63
N ARG A 504 -6.51 -53.75 -44.12
CA ARG A 504 -7.66 -54.61 -43.80
C ARG A 504 -7.45 -56.10 -44.09
N SER A 505 -6.40 -56.48 -44.83
CA SER A 505 -6.11 -57.90 -45.06
C SER A 505 -5.41 -58.58 -43.88
N LYS A 506 -4.98 -57.81 -42.88
CA LYS A 506 -4.26 -58.27 -41.68
C LYS A 506 -5.06 -58.08 -40.38
N ASP A 507 -6.31 -57.68 -40.50
CA ASP A 507 -7.25 -57.38 -39.41
C ASP A 507 -8.60 -57.96 -39.87
N ALA A 508 -8.87 -59.19 -39.45
CA ALA A 508 -9.95 -60.01 -39.99
C ALA A 508 -11.34 -59.52 -39.57
N ASP A 509 -11.48 -58.90 -38.40
CA ASP A 509 -12.74 -58.41 -37.85
C ASP A 509 -12.93 -56.89 -37.91
N ARG A 510 -11.89 -56.16 -38.34
CA ARG A 510 -11.86 -54.73 -38.62
C ARG A 510 -12.01 -53.88 -37.36
N ASP A 511 -11.31 -54.27 -36.31
CA ASP A 511 -11.21 -53.59 -35.03
C ASP A 511 -10.06 -52.57 -34.98
N LEU A 512 -9.18 -52.53 -35.99
CA LEU A 512 -7.96 -51.73 -36.14
C LEU A 512 -6.70 -52.28 -35.45
N VAL A 513 -6.75 -53.51 -34.92
CA VAL A 513 -5.63 -54.25 -34.37
C VAL A 513 -5.21 -55.34 -35.38
N PRO A 514 -3.93 -55.49 -35.72
CA PRO A 514 -3.52 -56.62 -36.54
C PRO A 514 -3.72 -57.94 -35.81
N ASP A 515 -4.19 -58.97 -36.51
CA ASP A 515 -4.47 -60.32 -35.96
C ASP A 515 -3.27 -60.91 -35.16
N ASP A 516 -2.04 -60.54 -35.54
CA ASP A 516 -0.81 -61.03 -34.90
C ASP A 516 -0.44 -60.29 -33.59
N ARG A 517 -1.12 -59.19 -33.26
CA ARG A 517 -0.91 -58.40 -32.03
C ARG A 517 -1.94 -58.70 -30.95
N GLU A 518 -3.15 -59.11 -31.32
CA GLU A 518 -4.26 -59.30 -30.39
C GLU A 518 -3.99 -60.28 -29.25
N ALA A 519 -3.27 -61.38 -29.53
CA ALA A 519 -2.93 -62.38 -28.53
C ALA A 519 -2.13 -61.80 -27.34
N ALA A 520 -1.36 -60.73 -27.56
CA ALA A 520 -0.60 -60.05 -26.50
C ALA A 520 -1.50 -59.34 -25.49
N TYR A 521 -2.72 -58.98 -25.91
CA TYR A 521 -3.73 -58.31 -25.10
C TYR A 521 -4.89 -59.22 -24.71
N GLY A 522 -4.80 -60.53 -25.01
CA GLY A 522 -5.89 -61.49 -24.76
C GLY A 522 -7.11 -61.31 -25.67
N MET A 523 -6.95 -60.61 -26.80
CA MET A 523 -8.01 -60.32 -27.77
C MET A 523 -8.17 -61.46 -28.79
N ASN A 524 -9.33 -61.55 -29.44
CA ASN A 524 -9.68 -62.60 -30.38
C ASN A 524 -9.81 -62.05 -31.81
N PRO A 525 -9.00 -62.53 -32.79
CA PRO A 525 -8.92 -62.03 -34.18
C PRO A 525 -10.16 -62.18 -35.05
N THR A 526 -11.29 -62.52 -34.44
CA THR A 526 -12.56 -62.71 -35.12
C THR A 526 -13.70 -61.97 -34.42
N MET A 527 -13.40 -61.20 -33.38
CA MET A 527 -14.34 -60.48 -32.54
C MET A 527 -13.91 -59.03 -32.35
N LYS A 528 -14.60 -58.14 -33.08
CA LYS A 528 -14.35 -56.69 -33.05
C LYS A 528 -14.37 -56.02 -31.65
N ASP A 529 -15.05 -56.65 -30.69
CA ASP A 529 -15.13 -56.27 -29.28
C ASP A 529 -15.04 -57.57 -28.47
N THR A 530 -13.81 -58.02 -28.19
CA THR A 530 -13.56 -59.29 -27.50
C THR A 530 -14.16 -59.31 -26.10
N TYR A 531 -14.17 -58.15 -25.43
CA TYR A 531 -14.58 -58.03 -24.04
C TYR A 531 -16.06 -57.65 -23.84
N GLY A 532 -16.76 -57.28 -24.92
CA GLY A 532 -18.16 -56.87 -24.86
C GLY A 532 -18.36 -55.56 -24.11
N LEU A 533 -17.38 -54.66 -24.15
CA LEU A 533 -17.37 -53.38 -23.41
C LEU A 533 -18.02 -52.24 -24.21
N GLY A 534 -18.44 -52.49 -25.45
CA GLY A 534 -19.15 -51.52 -26.29
C GLY A 534 -18.21 -50.64 -27.11
N PHE A 535 -16.92 -50.97 -27.16
CA PHE A 535 -15.91 -50.31 -27.97
C PHE A 535 -15.04 -51.33 -28.72
N ARG A 536 -14.25 -50.87 -29.69
CA ARG A 536 -13.37 -51.74 -30.48
C ARG A 536 -12.15 -52.16 -29.67
N ASP A 537 -11.61 -53.33 -29.98
CA ASP A 537 -10.41 -53.87 -29.34
C ASP A 537 -9.17 -52.96 -29.46
N CYS A 538 -9.10 -52.07 -30.48
CA CYS A 538 -8.07 -51.03 -30.55
C CYS A 538 -8.04 -50.06 -29.36
N GLU A 539 -9.16 -49.88 -28.64
CA GLU A 539 -9.22 -49.03 -27.43
C GLU A 539 -8.58 -49.71 -26.21
N VAL A 540 -8.44 -51.04 -26.19
CA VAL A 540 -7.96 -51.77 -25.01
C VAL A 540 -6.53 -51.35 -24.63
N PRO A 541 -5.55 -51.30 -25.55
CA PRO A 541 -4.20 -50.84 -25.19
C PRO A 541 -4.18 -49.38 -24.74
N ALA A 542 -5.04 -48.52 -25.30
CA ALA A 542 -5.15 -47.13 -24.90
C ALA A 542 -5.68 -46.99 -23.46
N TYR A 543 -6.77 -47.68 -23.11
CA TYR A 543 -7.27 -47.72 -21.74
C TYR A 543 -6.29 -48.34 -20.74
N LEU A 544 -5.52 -49.36 -21.15
CA LEU A 544 -4.45 -49.92 -20.33
C LEU A 544 -3.33 -48.89 -20.09
N GLN A 545 -3.00 -48.09 -21.11
CA GLN A 545 -2.00 -47.05 -20.99
C GLN A 545 -2.50 -45.89 -20.11
N GLU A 546 -3.73 -45.42 -20.25
CA GLU A 546 -4.36 -44.45 -19.34
C GLU A 546 -4.22 -44.83 -17.86
N HIS A 547 -4.38 -46.13 -17.56
CA HIS A 547 -4.27 -46.64 -16.20
C HIS A 547 -2.89 -46.36 -15.57
N THR A 548 -1.84 -46.28 -16.39
CA THR A 548 -0.46 -46.03 -15.94
C THR A 548 -0.23 -44.60 -15.45
N TRP A 549 -1.09 -43.64 -15.81
CA TRP A 549 -1.01 -42.28 -15.25
C TRP A 549 -1.11 -42.32 -13.73
N ILE A 550 -0.40 -41.46 -13.01
CA ILE A 550 -0.54 -41.38 -11.55
C ILE A 550 -1.31 -40.11 -11.24
N ASN A 551 -2.52 -40.22 -10.69
CA ASN A 551 -3.31 -39.05 -10.31
C ASN A 551 -2.49 -38.16 -9.36
N GLY A 552 -2.51 -36.86 -9.59
CA GLY A 552 -1.75 -35.90 -8.82
C GLY A 552 -0.37 -35.56 -9.38
N THR A 553 0.09 -36.22 -10.45
CA THR A 553 1.44 -36.02 -11.00
C THR A 553 1.70 -34.56 -11.37
N CYS A 554 0.71 -33.90 -11.97
CA CYS A 554 0.83 -32.52 -12.45
C CYS A 554 0.04 -31.49 -11.64
N ASN A 555 -0.45 -31.85 -10.43
CA ASN A 555 -1.24 -30.92 -9.61
C ASN A 555 -0.49 -29.63 -9.29
N HIS A 556 0.84 -29.67 -9.19
CA HIS A 556 1.67 -28.51 -8.88
C HIS A 556 1.80 -27.50 -10.03
N GLU A 557 1.28 -27.83 -11.22
CA GLU A 557 1.24 -26.96 -12.40
C GLU A 557 -0.20 -26.57 -12.76
N ASP A 558 -1.20 -27.01 -11.98
CA ASP A 558 -2.61 -26.71 -12.21
C ASP A 558 -3.03 -25.41 -11.51
N TRP A 559 -2.81 -24.30 -12.20
CA TRP A 559 -3.19 -22.94 -11.75
C TRP A 559 -4.56 -22.50 -12.26
N SER A 560 -5.40 -23.45 -12.67
CA SER A 560 -6.80 -23.16 -12.98
C SER A 560 -7.61 -22.88 -11.71
N ASP A 561 -8.71 -22.16 -11.87
CA ASP A 561 -9.76 -22.00 -10.88
C ASP A 561 -11.14 -22.24 -11.53
N PRO A 562 -11.90 -23.28 -11.12
CA PRO A 562 -11.53 -24.29 -10.12
C PRO A 562 -10.43 -25.24 -10.63
N GLY A 563 -9.44 -25.51 -9.78
CA GLY A 563 -8.32 -26.42 -10.08
C GLY A 563 -7.72 -27.07 -8.84
N LYS A 564 -6.73 -27.93 -9.06
CA LYS A 564 -6.05 -28.69 -7.98
C LYS A 564 -5.28 -27.82 -7.00
N GLN A 565 -4.89 -26.61 -7.39
CA GLN A 565 -4.26 -25.63 -6.49
C GLN A 565 -5.23 -24.60 -5.90
N SER A 566 -6.43 -24.38 -6.49
CA SER A 566 -7.42 -23.42 -5.96
C SER A 566 -8.46 -24.04 -5.01
N GLY A 567 -8.27 -25.32 -4.64
CA GLY A 567 -9.20 -26.07 -3.79
C GLY A 567 -10.45 -26.58 -4.52
N GLY A 568 -10.54 -26.35 -5.83
CA GLY A 568 -11.59 -26.84 -6.71
C GLY A 568 -11.24 -28.19 -7.35
N SER A 569 -11.22 -29.27 -6.57
CA SER A 569 -11.49 -30.69 -6.94
C SER A 569 -10.79 -31.71 -6.04
#